data_AF-A0A510X7P7-F1
#
_entry.id   AF-A0A510X7P7-F1
#
_cell.length_a   1.000
_cell.length_b   1.000
_cell.length_c   1.000
_cell.angle_alpha   90.00
_cell.angle_beta   90.00
_cell.angle_gamma   90.00
#
_symmetry.space_group_name_H-M   'P 1'
#
loop_
_entity.id
_entity.type
_entity.pdbx_description
1 polymer ?
#
loop_
_entity_poly.entity_id
_entity_poly.type
_entity_poly.pdbx_seq_one_letter_code
_entity_poly.pdbx_strand_id
1 'polypeptide(L)' 'MSEQYDMKRQQRVSFSEEEAERINAALDIMKECTGKDVTPNKFIKASTVSRAKAINEGSGK' A
#
# COMPACT_ATOMS: atom_id res chain seq x y z
N MET A 1 -16.93 26.25 19.97
CA MET A 1 -15.87 25.65 19.13
C MET A 1 -16.39 24.28 18.72
N SER A 2 -16.90 24.14 17.51
CA SER A 2 -17.42 22.86 17.01
C SER A 2 -16.24 21.95 16.63
N GLU A 3 -16.01 20.91 17.41
CA GLU A 3 -15.04 19.86 17.06
C GLU A 3 -15.56 19.12 15.82
N GLN A 4 -14.99 19.42 14.66
CA GLN A 4 -15.24 18.67 13.43
C GLN A 4 -14.53 17.32 13.58
N TYR A 5 -15.29 16.27 13.92
CA TYR A 5 -14.75 14.91 13.97
C TYR A 5 -14.38 14.46 12.55
N ASP A 6 -13.09 14.47 12.24
CA ASP A 6 -12.56 13.97 10.97
C ASP A 6 -12.60 12.44 10.98
N MET A 7 -13.61 11.87 10.31
CA MET A 7 -13.87 10.44 10.30
C MET A 7 -12.90 9.74 9.32
N LYS A 8 -11.73 9.33 9.82
CA LYS A 8 -10.77 8.54 9.05
C LYS A 8 -11.29 7.12 8.83
N ARG A 9 -11.86 6.84 7.66
CA ARG A 9 -12.31 5.49 7.28
C ARG A 9 -11.14 4.51 7.29
N GLN A 10 -11.14 3.55 8.22
CA GLN A 10 -10.20 2.44 8.21
C GLN A 10 -10.77 1.31 7.34
N GLN A 11 -10.12 1.01 6.23
CA GLN A 11 -10.46 -0.14 5.41
C GLN A 11 -9.61 -1.33 5.83
N ARG A 12 -10.26 -2.42 6.25
CA ARG A 12 -9.61 -3.72 6.41
C ARG A 12 -9.68 -4.44 5.07
N VAL A 13 -8.55 -4.96 4.63
CA VAL A 13 -8.44 -5.79 3.43
C VAL A 13 -7.84 -7.14 3.84
N SER A 14 -8.38 -8.20 3.28
CA SER A 14 -7.89 -9.55 3.43
C SER A 14 -7.23 -9.96 2.12
N PHE A 15 -6.11 -10.65 2.21
CA PHE A 15 -5.37 -11.18 1.08
C PHE A 15 -5.48 -12.71 1.07
N SER A 16 -5.40 -13.31 -0.11
CA SER A 16 -5.18 -14.76 -0.19
C SER A 16 -3.76 -15.11 0.29
N GLU A 17 -3.51 -16.40 0.55
CA GLU A 17 -2.17 -16.86 0.93
C GLU A 17 -1.13 -16.54 -0.16
N GLU A 18 -1.46 -16.78 -1.43
CA GLU A 18 -0.58 -16.46 -2.56
C GLU A 18 -0.28 -14.96 -2.67
N GLU A 19 -1.26 -14.11 -2.40
CA GLU A 19 -1.06 -12.65 -2.41
C GLU A 19 -0.17 -12.19 -1.25
N ALA A 20 -0.34 -12.78 -0.08
CA ALA A 20 0.48 -12.50 1.09
C ALA A 20 1.94 -12.92 0.85
N GLU A 21 2.18 -14.08 0.24
CA GLU A 21 3.53 -14.54 -0.13
C GLU A 21 4.22 -13.58 -1.10
N ARG A 22 3.51 -13.11 -2.13
CA ARG A 22 4.06 -12.13 -3.08
C ARG A 22 4.41 -10.81 -2.41
N ILE A 23 3.57 -10.35 -1.47
CA ILE A 23 3.84 -9.13 -0.69
C ILE A 23 5.08 -9.32 0.18
N ASN A 24 5.19 -10.46 0.89
CA ASN A 24 6.33 -10.73 1.75
C ASN A 24 7.64 -10.82 0.95
N ALA A 25 7.64 -11.53 -0.18
CA ALA A 25 8.80 -11.60 -1.06
C ALA A 25 9.23 -10.21 -1.58
N ALA A 26 8.27 -9.35 -1.93
CA ALA A 26 8.57 -7.98 -2.34
C ALA A 26 9.19 -7.15 -1.20
N LEU A 27 8.73 -7.33 0.05
CA LEU A 27 9.28 -6.66 1.23
C LEU A 27 10.70 -7.12 1.52
N ASP A 28 11.00 -8.41 1.38
CA ASP A 28 12.35 -8.95 1.57
C ASP A 28 13.32 -8.36 0.55
N ILE A 29 12.94 -8.33 -0.73
CA ILE A 29 13.74 -7.68 -1.79
C ILE A 29 14.00 -6.20 -1.46
N MET A 30 12.97 -5.47 -1.02
CA MET A 30 13.13 -4.06 -0.64
C MET A 30 14.08 -3.88 0.54
N LYS A 31 14.02 -4.77 1.52
CA LYS A 31 14.92 -4.77 2.68
C LYS A 31 16.36 -5.01 2.24
N GLU A 32 16.59 -5.96 1.34
CA GLU A 32 17.92 -6.22 0.78
C GLU A 32 18.46 -5.02 -0.02
N CYS A 33 17.63 -4.39 -0.84
CA CYS A 33 18.06 -3.27 -1.68
C CYS A 33 18.28 -1.96 -0.90
N THR A 34 17.45 -1.67 0.11
CA THR A 34 17.47 -0.38 0.81
C THR A 34 18.06 -0.44 2.23
N GLY A 35 18.26 -1.65 2.76
CA GLY A 35 18.71 -1.88 4.15
C GLY A 35 17.68 -1.46 5.20
N LYS A 36 16.44 -1.15 4.81
CA LYS A 36 15.40 -0.62 5.71
C LYS A 36 14.19 -1.54 5.72
N ASP A 37 13.68 -1.81 6.92
CA ASP A 37 12.43 -2.55 7.08
C ASP A 37 11.23 -1.70 6.64
N VAL A 38 10.51 -2.20 5.64
CA VAL A 38 9.25 -1.62 5.17
C VAL A 38 8.11 -2.47 5.73
N THR A 39 7.11 -1.82 6.33
CA THR A 39 5.94 -2.55 6.82
C THR A 39 4.97 -2.86 5.67
N PRO A 40 4.24 -4.00 5.70
CA PRO A 40 3.27 -4.35 4.67
C PRO A 40 2.26 -3.23 4.38
N ASN A 41 1.78 -2.56 5.42
CA ASN A 41 0.83 -1.45 5.29
C ASN A 41 1.42 -0.26 4.51
N LYS A 42 2.69 0.11 4.78
CA LYS A 42 3.36 1.17 4.02
C LYS A 42 3.53 0.79 2.55
N PHE A 43 3.93 -0.46 2.29
CA PHE A 43 4.08 -0.98 0.94
C PHE A 43 2.76 -0.97 0.16
N ILE A 44 1.69 -1.53 0.75
CA ILE A 44 0.36 -1.57 0.13
C ILE A 44 -0.11 -0.14 -0.15
N LYS A 45 -0.01 0.78 0.82
CA LYS A 45 -0.39 2.18 0.62
C LYS A 45 0.34 2.83 -0.55
N ALA A 46 1.66 2.65 -0.65
CA ALA A 46 2.45 3.21 -1.74
C ALA A 46 2.04 2.62 -3.10
N SER A 47 1.84 1.30 -3.16
CA SER A 47 1.38 0.59 -4.36
C SER A 47 -0.02 1.06 -4.80
N THR A 48 -0.97 1.18 -3.87
CA THR A 48 -2.33 1.67 -4.16
C THR A 48 -2.32 3.11 -4.66
N VAL A 49 -1.52 3.99 -4.05
CA VAL A 49 -1.39 5.39 -4.51
C VAL A 49 -0.77 5.44 -5.91
N SER A 50 0.27 4.64 -6.18
CA SER A 50 0.89 4.56 -7.51
C SER A 50 -0.11 4.10 -8.57
N ARG A 51 -0.89 3.05 -8.28
CA ARG A 51 -1.95 2.56 -9.17
C ARG A 51 -3.04 3.61 -9.39
N ALA A 52 -3.47 4.31 -8.34
CA ALA A 52 -4.47 5.37 -8.47
C ALA A 52 -3.96 6.54 -9.32
N LYS A 53 -2.68 6.93 -9.15
CA LYS A 53 -2.04 7.94 -10.00
C LYS A 53 -2.01 7.50 -11.46
N ALA A 54 -1.57 6.27 -11.75
CA ALA A 54 -1.53 5.75 -13.12
C ALA A 54 -2.92 5.76 -13.80
N ILE A 55 -3.98 5.42 -13.05
CA ILE A 55 -5.37 5.48 -13.54
C ILE A 55 -5.79 6.94 -13.80
N ASN A 56 -5.52 7.85 -12.86
CA ASN A 56 -5.92 9.25 -12.95
C ASN A 56 -5.15 10.04 -14.01
N GLU A 57 -3.87 9.72 -14.22
CA GLU A 57 -2.98 10.38 -15.18
C GLU A 57 -3.14 9.80 -16.60
N GLY A 58 -4.02 8.82 -16.79
CA GLY A 58 -4.42 8.35 -18.12
C GLY A 58 -3.34 7.55 -18.85
N SER A 59 -2.44 6.86 -18.15
CA SER A 59 -1.54 5.87 -18.78
C SER A 59 -2.26 4.52 -19.04
N GLY A 60 -3.57 4.58 -19.28
CA GLY A 60 -4.34 3.51 -19.89
C GLY A 60 -4.43 3.76 -21.39
N LYS A 61 -3.35 3.41 -22.10
CA LYS A 61 -3.35 3.27 -23.56
C LYS A 61 -2.63 1.98 -23.92
#